data_AF-A0A529I334-F1
#
_entry.id   AF-A0A529I334-F1
#
_cell.length_a   1.000
_cell.length_b   1.000
_cell.length_c   1.000
_cell.angle_alpha   90.00
_cell.angle_beta   90.00
_cell.angle_gamma   90.00
#
_symmetry.space_group_name_H-M   'P 1'
#
loop_
_entity.id
_entity.type
_entity.pdbx_description
1 polymer ?
#
loop_
_entity_poly.entity_id
_entity_poly.type
_entity_poly.pdbx_seq_one_letter_code
_entity_poly.pdbx_strand_id
1 'polypeptide(L)'
;MKIRAQIAMVLNLDKCIGCHTCSVTCKNVWTNREGVEYAWFNNVETKPGVGYPKEWENQQKWNGGWRRRKNGKIEPKIGAKWRILANIFANPDLPEIDDYYEPFTFDYQHLHTAKESKAFPTARPRSAITGERMEKIEWGPNWEEI
;
A
#
# COMPACT_ATOMS: atom_id res chain seq x y z
N MET A 1 -22.03 -19.01 27.25
CA MET A 1 -21.59 -17.61 27.31
C MET A 1 -20.08 -17.59 27.52
N LYS A 2 -19.31 -16.95 26.63
CA LYS A 2 -17.84 -16.81 26.79
C LYS A 2 -17.51 -15.31 26.70
N ILE A 3 -17.35 -14.66 27.85
CA ILE A 3 -17.05 -13.22 27.91
C ILE A 3 -15.62 -12.97 27.38
N ARG A 4 -15.47 -11.95 26.54
CA ARG A 4 -14.20 -11.46 25.99
C ARG A 4 -14.22 -9.93 25.99
N ALA A 5 -13.04 -9.31 25.93
CA ALA A 5 -12.87 -7.86 25.81
C ALA A 5 -11.94 -7.51 24.64
N GLN A 6 -12.22 -6.40 23.96
CA GLN A 6 -11.43 -5.86 22.85
C GLN A 6 -11.52 -4.33 22.87
N ILE A 7 -10.39 -3.65 22.67
CA ILE A 7 -10.35 -2.20 22.51
C ILE A 7 -10.80 -1.88 21.07
N ALA A 8 -11.79 -1.00 20.92
CA ALA A 8 -12.33 -0.56 19.65
C ALA A 8 -11.86 0.88 19.32
N MET A 9 -11.96 1.24 18.05
CA MET A 9 -11.62 2.57 17.54
C MET A 9 -12.81 3.13 16.76
N VAL A 10 -13.02 4.44 16.83
CA VAL A 10 -14.03 5.17 16.06
C VAL A 10 -13.33 6.34 15.36
N LEU A 11 -13.54 6.47 14.05
CA LEU A 11 -13.05 7.59 13.25
C LEU A 11 -14.25 8.43 12.81
N ASN A 12 -14.32 9.69 13.27
CA ASN A 12 -15.37 10.61 12.84
C ASN A 12 -14.98 11.26 11.50
N LEU A 13 -15.60 10.81 10.41
CA LEU A 13 -15.31 11.29 9.06
C LEU A 13 -15.71 12.75 8.83
N ASP A 14 -16.67 13.28 9.59
CA ASP A 14 -17.06 14.71 9.55
C ASP A 14 -15.94 15.63 10.09
N LYS A 15 -15.10 15.09 10.98
CA LYS A 15 -13.94 15.80 11.55
C LYS A 15 -12.62 15.39 10.90
N CYS A 16 -12.65 14.47 9.93
CA CYS A 16 -11.45 14.09 9.20
C CYS A 16 -11.09 15.22 8.24
N ILE A 17 -9.83 15.67 8.29
CA ILE A 17 -9.32 16.74 7.43
C ILE A 17 -8.30 16.24 6.41
N GLY A 18 -8.14 14.92 6.27
CA GLY A 18 -7.23 14.33 5.28
C GLY A 18 -5.77 14.78 5.42
N CYS A 19 -5.25 15.02 6.63
CA CYS A 19 -3.91 15.61 6.82
C CYS A 19 -2.74 14.61 6.83
N HIS A 20 -2.99 13.30 6.67
CA HIS A 20 -1.98 12.23 6.66
C HIS A 20 -1.05 12.12 7.89
N THR A 21 -1.30 12.86 8.97
CA THR A 21 -0.45 12.83 10.18
C THR A 21 -0.43 11.44 10.84
N CYS A 22 -1.56 10.74 10.86
CA CYS A 22 -1.67 9.36 11.32
C CYS A 22 -0.81 8.39 10.48
N SER A 23 -0.72 8.62 9.17
CA SER A 23 0.08 7.81 8.26
C SER A 23 1.58 8.00 8.49
N VAL A 24 2.04 9.25 8.61
CA VAL A 24 3.47 9.59 8.81
C VAL A 24 3.98 9.09 10.17
N THR A 25 3.21 9.31 11.24
CA THR A 25 3.59 8.84 12.58
C THR A 25 3.70 7.32 12.63
N CYS A 26 2.75 6.60 12.03
CA CYS A 26 2.81 5.14 11.90
C CYS A 26 4.04 4.69 11.08
N LYS A 27 4.27 5.31 9.93
CA LYS A 27 5.41 5.03 9.04
C LYS A 27 6.74 5.17 9.76
N ASN A 28 6.96 6.30 10.44
CA ASN A 28 8.22 6.61 11.12
C ASN A 28 8.54 5.63 12.25
N VAL A 29 7.52 5.17 12.98
CA VAL A 29 7.73 4.26 14.12
C VAL A 29 7.87 2.81 13.65
N TRP A 30 7.10 2.38 12.65
CA TRP A 30 6.91 0.94 12.39
C TRP A 30 7.45 0.45 11.04
N THR A 31 7.32 1.23 9.97
CA THR A 31 7.52 0.76 8.59
C THR A 31 8.51 1.60 7.78
N ASN A 32 9.57 2.10 8.41
CA ASN A 32 10.66 2.87 7.78
C ASN A 32 11.88 2.03 7.38
N ARG A 33 11.79 0.70 7.46
CA ARG A 33 12.86 -0.24 7.08
C ARG A 33 12.68 -0.71 5.63
N GLU A 34 13.79 -1.08 5.00
CA GLU A 34 13.79 -1.77 3.70
C GLU A 34 12.96 -3.06 3.75
N GLY A 35 12.19 -3.32 2.68
CA GLY A 35 11.18 -4.37 2.55
C GLY A 35 9.77 -3.97 3.00
N VAL A 36 9.61 -2.84 3.70
CA VAL A 36 8.30 -2.31 4.15
C VAL A 36 8.16 -0.80 3.95
N GLU A 37 9.09 -0.18 3.23
CA GLU A 37 9.07 1.25 2.89
C GLU A 37 7.85 1.60 2.04
N TYR A 38 7.41 0.69 1.16
CA TYR A 38 6.18 0.86 0.40
C TYR A 38 4.92 0.69 1.25
N ALA A 39 5.00 0.03 2.42
CA ALA A 39 3.84 -0.41 3.19
C ALA A 39 3.33 0.65 4.18
N TRP A 40 2.08 1.09 4.02
CA TRP A 40 1.43 2.06 4.89
C TRP A 40 0.36 1.38 5.75
N PHE A 41 0.73 0.94 6.98
CA PHE A 41 -0.21 0.28 7.89
C PHE A 41 -1.42 1.15 8.25
N ASN A 42 -1.18 2.46 8.36
CA ASN A 42 -2.24 3.45 8.40
C ASN A 42 -2.10 4.31 7.14
N ASN A 43 -3.05 4.20 6.22
CA ASN A 43 -3.17 5.07 5.06
C ASN A 43 -4.46 5.89 5.13
N VAL A 44 -4.52 6.97 4.35
CA VAL A 44 -5.71 7.81 4.18
C VAL A 44 -5.96 7.90 2.68
N GLU A 45 -7.21 7.80 2.26
CA GLU A 45 -7.62 7.78 0.85
C GLU A 45 -8.69 8.83 0.62
N THR A 46 -8.54 9.62 -0.43
CA THR A 46 -9.58 10.53 -0.91
C THR A 46 -10.65 9.75 -1.67
N LYS A 47 -11.92 10.08 -1.45
CA LYS A 47 -13.05 9.50 -2.19
C LYS A 47 -13.78 10.57 -3.00
N PRO A 48 -14.23 10.26 -4.23
CA PRO A 48 -14.08 8.98 -4.96
C PRO A 48 -12.62 8.68 -5.38
N GLY A 49 -12.22 7.40 -5.38
CA GLY A 49 -10.86 6.95 -5.71
C GLY A 49 -10.69 5.42 -5.60
N VAL A 50 -9.66 4.86 -6.25
CA VAL A 50 -9.34 3.42 -6.29
C VAL A 50 -8.63 2.91 -5.03
N GLY A 51 -7.97 3.79 -4.27
CA GLY A 51 -7.37 3.49 -2.97
C GLY A 51 -6.00 2.81 -3.04
N TYR A 52 -5.56 2.28 -1.90
CA TYR A 52 -4.24 1.67 -1.73
C TYR A 52 -4.34 0.29 -1.02
N PRO A 53 -3.95 -0.82 -1.67
CA PRO A 53 -3.58 -0.93 -3.09
C PRO A 53 -4.76 -0.62 -4.01
N LYS A 54 -4.48 -0.40 -5.30
CA LYS A 54 -5.48 -0.05 -6.32
C LYS A 54 -6.65 -1.04 -6.33
N GLU A 55 -7.86 -0.51 -6.28
CA GLU A 55 -9.12 -1.26 -6.27
C GLU A 55 -9.25 -2.25 -5.11
N TRP A 56 -8.65 -2.02 -3.94
CA TRP A 56 -8.71 -2.97 -2.82
C TRP A 56 -10.14 -3.38 -2.40
N GLU A 57 -11.15 -2.53 -2.68
CA GLU A 57 -12.57 -2.80 -2.45
C GLU A 57 -13.16 -3.85 -3.41
N ASN A 58 -12.54 -4.08 -4.58
CA ASN A 58 -13.00 -5.00 -5.62
C ASN A 58 -12.75 -6.47 -5.26
N GLN A 59 -13.69 -7.09 -4.55
CA GLN A 59 -13.57 -8.48 -4.13
C GLN A 59 -13.85 -9.50 -5.24
N GLN A 60 -14.17 -9.06 -6.46
CA GLN A 60 -14.20 -9.94 -7.64
C GLN A 60 -12.78 -10.13 -8.19
N LYS A 61 -11.89 -9.14 -8.00
CA LYS A 61 -10.45 -9.20 -8.28
C LYS A 61 -9.68 -9.87 -7.15
N TRP A 62 -9.83 -9.39 -5.91
CA TRP A 62 -8.94 -9.73 -4.80
C TRP A 62 -9.34 -10.93 -3.94
N ASN A 63 -10.55 -11.44 -4.10
CA ASN A 63 -11.04 -12.61 -3.36
C ASN A 63 -10.87 -12.54 -1.82
N GLY A 64 -10.92 -11.34 -1.25
CA GLY A 64 -10.81 -11.10 0.19
C GLY A 64 -12.10 -11.38 0.97
N GLY A 65 -11.95 -11.61 2.27
CA GLY A 65 -13.06 -11.82 3.22
C GLY A 65 -13.75 -13.18 3.09
N TRP A 66 -15.04 -13.21 3.46
CA TRP A 66 -15.84 -14.44 3.57
C TRP A 66 -17.06 -14.39 2.65
N ARG A 67 -17.56 -15.56 2.25
CA ARG A 67 -18.87 -15.73 1.62
C ARG A 67 -19.73 -16.71 2.42
N ARG A 68 -21.04 -16.48 2.40
CA ARG A 68 -22.03 -17.35 3.02
C ARG A 68 -22.57 -18.33 1.99
N ARG A 69 -22.45 -19.64 2.27
CA ARG A 69 -23.01 -20.70 1.44
C ARG A 69 -24.52 -20.79 1.62
N LYS A 70 -25.20 -21.46 0.66
CA LYS A 70 -26.64 -21.75 0.72
C LYS A 70 -27.05 -22.51 1.99
N ASN A 71 -26.16 -23.33 2.54
CA ASN A 71 -26.38 -24.08 3.79
C ASN A 71 -26.10 -23.25 5.07
N GLY A 72 -25.90 -21.93 4.94
CA GLY A 72 -25.66 -21.02 6.06
C GLY A 72 -24.23 -21.00 6.61
N LYS A 73 -23.36 -21.94 6.22
CA LYS A 73 -21.94 -21.94 6.63
C LYS A 73 -21.15 -20.86 5.90
N ILE A 74 -20.12 -20.32 6.56
CA ILE A 74 -19.18 -19.37 5.96
C ILE A 74 -17.95 -20.10 5.39
N GLU A 75 -17.37 -19.53 4.33
CA GLU A 75 -16.09 -19.96 3.78
C GLU A 75 -15.28 -18.73 3.31
N PRO A 76 -13.93 -18.79 3.33
CA PRO A 76 -13.11 -17.75 2.73
C PRO A 76 -13.42 -17.59 1.23
N LYS A 77 -13.45 -16.36 0.71
CA LYS A 77 -13.67 -16.14 -0.73
C LYS A 77 -12.56 -16.73 -1.59
N ILE A 78 -11.31 -16.64 -1.12
CA ILE A 78 -10.12 -17.27 -1.72
C ILE A 78 -10.26 -18.80 -1.89
N GLY A 79 -11.11 -19.45 -1.08
CA GLY A 79 -11.48 -20.85 -1.24
C GLY A 79 -11.45 -21.68 0.04
N ALA A 80 -11.80 -22.96 -0.11
CA ALA A 80 -11.66 -23.95 0.96
C ALA A 80 -10.18 -24.30 1.21
N LYS A 81 -9.89 -24.95 2.35
CA LYS A 81 -8.52 -25.29 2.78
C LYS A 81 -7.66 -25.95 1.69
N TRP A 82 -8.22 -26.90 0.93
CA TRP A 82 -7.48 -27.59 -0.14
C TRP A 82 -7.09 -26.67 -1.30
N ARG A 83 -7.95 -25.70 -1.67
CA ARG A 83 -7.67 -24.72 -2.72
C ARG A 83 -6.59 -23.74 -2.27
N ILE A 84 -6.64 -23.31 -1.01
CA ILE A 84 -5.59 -22.47 -0.41
C ILE A 84 -4.23 -23.21 -0.46
N LEU A 85 -4.20 -24.50 -0.08
CA LEU A 85 -2.99 -25.31 -0.14
C LEU A 85 -2.48 -25.52 -1.57
N ALA A 86 -3.37 -25.72 -2.54
CA ALA A 86 -2.99 -25.87 -3.94
C ALA A 86 -2.34 -24.60 -4.52
N ASN A 87 -2.72 -23.42 -4.01
CA ASN A 87 -2.21 -22.12 -4.46
C ASN A 87 -1.04 -21.59 -3.60
N ILE A 88 -0.45 -22.39 -2.71
CA ILE A 88 0.60 -21.91 -1.80
C ILE A 88 1.89 -21.49 -2.52
N PHE A 89 2.22 -22.14 -3.64
CA PHE A 89 3.45 -21.88 -4.39
C PHE A 89 3.36 -20.64 -5.28
N ALA A 90 2.15 -20.25 -5.66
CA ALA A 90 1.86 -19.05 -6.43
C ALA A 90 0.41 -18.65 -6.13
N ASN A 91 0.23 -17.62 -5.31
CA ASN A 91 -1.10 -17.14 -4.97
C ASN A 91 -1.62 -16.28 -6.15
N PRO A 92 -2.67 -16.71 -6.87
CA PRO A 92 -3.18 -15.99 -8.05
C PRO A 92 -3.91 -14.68 -7.69
N ASP A 93 -4.26 -14.51 -6.41
CA ASP A 93 -5.02 -13.35 -5.91
C ASP A 93 -4.12 -12.33 -5.17
N LEU A 94 -2.80 -12.54 -5.18
CA LEU A 94 -1.84 -11.68 -4.48
C LEU A 94 -1.65 -10.35 -5.23
N PRO A 95 -1.87 -9.19 -4.59
CA PRO A 95 -1.51 -7.90 -5.20
C PRO A 95 -0.01 -7.81 -5.45
N GLU A 96 0.34 -7.27 -6.61
CA GLU A 96 1.73 -7.03 -7.01
C GLU A 96 2.21 -5.67 -6.50
N ILE A 97 3.52 -5.42 -6.58
CA ILE A 97 4.09 -4.15 -6.11
C ILE A 97 3.50 -2.94 -6.86
N ASP A 98 3.15 -3.11 -8.13
CA ASP A 98 2.57 -2.06 -8.98
C ASP A 98 1.09 -1.76 -8.68
N ASP A 99 0.39 -2.67 -7.97
CA ASP A 99 -0.91 -2.38 -7.38
C ASP A 99 -0.78 -1.45 -6.17
N TYR A 100 0.38 -1.43 -5.51
CA TYR A 100 0.74 -0.43 -4.50
C TYR A 100 1.41 0.76 -5.16
N TYR A 101 2.74 0.74 -5.25
CA TYR A 101 3.63 1.63 -6.00
C TYR A 101 5.06 1.09 -5.89
N GLU A 102 5.91 1.37 -6.89
CA GLU A 102 7.35 1.18 -6.74
C GLU A 102 7.90 2.25 -5.77
N PRO A 103 8.40 1.88 -4.58
CA PRO A 103 8.98 2.83 -3.65
C PRO A 103 10.21 3.49 -4.27
N PHE A 104 10.34 4.80 -4.10
CA PHE A 104 11.39 5.59 -4.72
C PHE A 104 12.09 6.51 -3.72
N THR A 105 13.32 6.86 -4.05
CA THR A 105 14.12 7.90 -3.41
C THR A 105 14.70 8.82 -4.46
N PHE A 106 15.49 9.82 -4.07
CA PHE A 106 16.14 10.74 -4.99
C PHE A 106 17.65 10.78 -4.78
N ASP A 107 18.38 11.00 -5.87
CA ASP A 107 19.83 11.20 -5.85
C ASP A 107 20.20 12.61 -5.35
N TYR A 108 19.89 12.89 -4.07
CA TYR A 108 20.14 14.20 -3.47
C TYR A 108 21.63 14.56 -3.47
N GLN A 109 22.51 13.56 -3.34
CA GLN A 109 23.95 13.78 -3.30
C GLN A 109 24.48 14.41 -4.60
N HIS A 110 23.84 14.13 -5.74
CA HIS A 110 24.18 14.76 -7.01
C HIS A 110 24.13 16.30 -6.95
N LEU A 111 23.24 16.89 -6.14
CA LEU A 111 23.16 18.34 -5.95
C LEU A 111 24.40 18.92 -5.26
N HIS A 112 25.09 18.11 -4.46
CA HIS A 112 26.29 18.52 -3.72
C HIS A 112 27.58 18.23 -4.49
N THR A 113 27.61 17.16 -5.28
CA THR A 113 28.84 16.65 -5.92
C THR A 113 28.91 16.90 -7.43
N ALA A 114 27.89 17.51 -8.03
CA ALA A 114 27.88 17.82 -9.45
C ALA A 114 29.07 18.72 -9.82
N LYS A 115 29.78 18.33 -10.89
CA LYS A 115 30.84 19.16 -11.48
C LYS A 115 30.23 20.30 -12.30
N GLU A 116 31.05 21.27 -12.65
CA GLU A 116 30.67 22.34 -13.56
C GLU A 116 30.08 21.77 -14.86
N SER A 117 28.92 22.29 -15.23
CA SER A 117 28.07 21.77 -16.29
C SER A 117 27.27 22.93 -16.89
N LYS A 118 26.91 22.83 -18.17
CA LYS A 118 26.05 23.83 -18.82
C LYS A 118 24.62 23.82 -18.29
N ALA A 119 24.17 22.68 -17.75
CA ALA A 119 22.84 22.51 -17.19
C ALA A 119 22.91 22.42 -15.65
N PHE A 120 21.88 22.94 -14.98
CA PHE A 120 21.76 22.84 -13.53
C PHE A 120 21.63 21.37 -13.07
N PRO A 121 22.28 20.97 -11.96
CA PRO A 121 22.12 19.62 -11.42
C PRO A 121 20.71 19.42 -10.85
N THR A 122 20.21 18.20 -10.94
CA THR A 122 18.88 17.81 -10.43
C THR A 122 18.96 16.49 -9.68
N ALA A 123 18.19 16.35 -8.59
CA ALA A 123 18.04 15.07 -7.89
C ALA A 123 16.97 14.24 -8.61
N ARG A 124 17.39 13.25 -9.40
CA ARG A 124 16.47 12.39 -10.15
C ARG A 124 16.02 11.19 -9.31
N PRO A 125 14.81 10.67 -9.57
CA PRO A 125 14.28 9.54 -8.83
C PRO A 125 15.06 8.24 -9.11
N ARG A 126 15.16 7.42 -8.08
CA ARG A 126 15.73 6.07 -8.12
C ARG A 126 14.77 5.10 -7.44
N SER A 127 14.67 3.90 -7.99
CA SER A 127 13.91 2.82 -7.38
C SER A 127 14.56 2.41 -6.06
N ALA A 128 13.77 2.26 -5.01
CA ALA A 128 14.22 1.66 -3.76
C ALA A 128 14.28 0.13 -3.84
N ILE A 129 13.68 -0.48 -4.88
CA ILE A 129 13.75 -1.93 -5.13
C ILE A 129 15.02 -2.29 -5.91
N THR A 130 15.26 -1.61 -7.03
CA THR A 130 16.35 -1.98 -7.96
C THR A 130 17.58 -1.09 -7.82
N GLY A 131 17.46 0.10 -7.21
CA GLY A 131 18.51 1.13 -7.18
C GLY A 131 18.70 1.87 -8.51
N GLU A 132 18.01 1.43 -9.57
CA GLU A 132 18.12 2.00 -10.90
C GLU A 132 17.44 3.37 -10.99
N ARG A 133 17.84 4.13 -12.00
CA ARG A 133 17.28 5.45 -12.27
C ARG A 133 15.88 5.29 -12.87
N MET A 134 14.91 5.99 -12.31
CA MET A 134 13.57 6.07 -12.88
C MET A 134 13.51 7.24 -13.86
N GLU A 135 12.88 7.04 -15.02
CA GLU A 135 12.61 8.13 -15.95
C GLU A 135 11.50 9.05 -15.44
N LYS A 136 10.45 8.46 -14.83
CA LYS A 136 9.33 9.19 -14.24
C LYS A 136 8.75 8.37 -13.07
N ILE A 137 8.28 9.05 -12.04
CA ILE A 137 7.41 8.44 -11.02
C ILE A 137 6.00 8.44 -11.59
N GLU A 138 5.39 7.27 -11.72
CA GLU A 138 4.06 7.12 -12.34
C GLU A 138 2.93 6.92 -11.34
N TRP A 139 3.26 6.54 -10.10
CA TRP A 139 2.28 6.30 -9.05
C TRP A 139 2.87 6.48 -7.64
N GLY A 140 1.99 6.54 -6.64
CA GLY A 140 2.33 6.65 -5.23
C GLY A 140 1.17 6.25 -4.33
N PRO A 141 1.40 6.12 -3.01
CA PRO A 141 0.40 5.61 -2.06
C PRO A 141 -0.80 6.55 -1.83
N ASN A 142 -0.70 7.80 -2.29
CA ASN A 142 -1.74 8.82 -2.19
C ASN A 142 -1.92 9.58 -3.52
N TRP A 143 -1.77 8.88 -4.65
CA TRP A 143 -1.74 9.52 -5.98
C TRP A 143 -3.06 10.22 -6.36
N GLU A 144 -4.15 9.86 -5.71
CA GLU A 144 -5.51 10.36 -5.98
C GLU A 144 -5.91 11.54 -5.07
N GLU A 145 -4.97 12.09 -4.31
CA GLU A 145 -5.20 13.29 -3.51
C GLU A 145 -5.49 14.51 -4.41
N ILE A 146 -6.44 15.36 -3.99
CA ILE A 146 -6.91 16.56 -4.71
C ILE A 146 -6.20 17.79 -4.17
#